data_AF-A0A3R5UHA3-F1
#
_entry.id   AF-A0A3R5UHA3-F1
#
_cell.length_a   1.000
_cell.length_b   1.000
_cell.length_c   1.000
_cell.angle_alpha   90.00
_cell.angle_beta   90.00
_cell.angle_gamma   90.00
#
_symmetry.space_group_name_H-M   'P 1'
#
loop_
_entity.id
_entity.type
_entity.pdbx_description
1 polymer ?
#
loop_
_entity_poly.entity_id
_entity_poly.type
_entity_poly.pdbx_seq_one_letter_code
_entity_poly.pdbx_strand_id
1 'polypeptide(L)' 'MALFDECLEALDKDKIVQSEEKTSEVIKAFMATFPVAICGAIDWTLVQNKYRARKLHDIVEVIKKRKNKLR' A
#
# COMPACT_ATOMS: atom_id res chain seq x y z
N MET A 1 17.83 -3.19 18.42
CA MET A 1 17.54 -3.07 16.98
C MET A 1 16.21 -2.36 16.84
N ALA A 2 16.05 -1.48 15.85
CA ALA A 2 14.76 -0.84 15.61
C ALA A 2 13.88 -1.78 14.75
N LEU A 3 12.55 -1.67 14.87
CA LEU A 3 11.60 -2.42 14.03
C LEU A 3 11.84 -2.22 12.53
N PHE A 4 12.41 -1.07 12.16
CA PHE A 4 12.79 -0.79 10.78
C PHE A 4 13.94 -1.68 10.30
N ASP A 5 14.98 -1.86 11.12
CA ASP A 5 16.13 -2.71 10.79
C ASP A 5 15.71 -4.18 10.68
N GLU A 6 14.88 -4.66 11.60
CA GLU A 6 14.29 -6.01 11.56
C GLU A 6 13.44 -6.22 10.30
N CYS A 7 12.70 -5.20 9.87
CA CYS A 7 11.92 -5.23 8.62
C CYS A 7 12.83 -5.28 7.39
N LEU A 8 13.91 -4.49 7.36
CA LEU A 8 14.90 -4.54 6.29
C LEU A 8 15.54 -5.93 6.22
N GLU A 9 15.92 -6.53 7.34
CA GLU A 9 16.47 -7.89 7.38
C GLU A 9 15.47 -8.93 6.85
N ALA A 10 14.19 -8.84 7.25
CA ALA A 10 13.14 -9.74 6.79
C ALA A 10 12.85 -9.64 5.27
N LEU A 11 13.08 -8.47 4.66
CA LEU A 11 12.89 -8.23 3.21
C LEU A 11 14.09 -8.66 2.35
N ASP A 12 15.18 -9.11 2.97
CA ASP A 12 16.40 -9.64 2.33
C ASP A 12 16.94 -8.77 1.16
N LYS A 13 17.22 -9.35 -0.03
CA LYS A 13 17.89 -8.64 -1.14
C LYS A 13 16.97 -7.79 -2.01
N ASP A 14 15.65 -7.99 -1.92
CA ASP A 14 14.66 -7.32 -2.78
C ASP A 14 14.12 -6.03 -2.15
N LYS A 15 14.99 -5.25 -1.51
CA LYS A 15 14.62 -3.99 -0.84
C LYS A 15 15.40 -2.80 -1.37
N ILE A 16 14.70 -1.68 -1.54
CA ILE A 16 15.27 -0.39 -1.92
C ILE A 16 14.67 0.67 -1.00
N VAL A 17 15.52 1.32 -0.21
CA VAL A 17 15.12 2.51 0.55
C VAL A 17 15.10 3.69 -0.42
N GLN A 18 13.96 4.35 -0.54
CA GLN A 18 13.76 5.46 -1.46
C GLN A 18 14.33 6.77 -0.89
N SER A 19 14.72 7.70 -1.75
CA SER A 19 15.09 9.06 -1.32
C SER A 19 13.88 9.83 -0.78
N GLU A 20 14.12 10.95 -0.11
CA GLU A 20 13.06 11.81 0.40
C GLU A 20 12.22 12.43 -0.73
N GLU A 21 12.86 12.82 -1.84
CA GLU A 21 12.16 13.34 -3.01
C GLU A 21 11.22 12.28 -3.57
N LYS A 22 11.72 11.04 -3.72
CA LYS A 22 10.92 9.97 -4.28
C LYS A 22 9.78 9.55 -3.34
N THR A 23 10.04 9.55 -2.04
CA THR A 23 9.03 9.32 -1.00
C THR A 23 7.91 10.36 -1.09
N SER A 24 8.27 11.63 -1.25
CA SER A 24 7.32 12.74 -1.37
C SER A 24 6.44 12.61 -2.63
N GLU A 25 7.03 12.21 -3.76
CA GLU A 25 6.28 11.95 -4.99
C GLU A 25 5.25 10.82 -4.81
N VAL A 26 5.66 9.71 -4.20
CA VAL A 26 4.78 8.55 -3.95
C VAL A 26 3.63 8.93 -3.03
N ILE A 27 3.90 9.68 -1.96
CA ILE A 27 2.87 10.14 -1.02
C ILE A 27 1.89 11.08 -1.72
N LYS A 28 2.36 12.03 -2.54
CA LYS A 28 1.48 12.91 -3.34
C LYS A 28 0.58 12.12 -4.28
N ALA A 29 1.14 11.16 -5.02
CA ALA A 29 0.36 10.31 -5.93
C ALA A 29 -0.67 9.47 -5.19
N PHE A 30 -0.31 8.93 -4.02
CA PHE A 30 -1.22 8.17 -3.17
C PHE A 30 -2.40 9.03 -2.68
N MET A 31 -2.12 10.23 -2.16
CA MET A 31 -3.16 11.16 -1.69
C MET A 31 -4.05 11.69 -2.83
N ALA A 32 -3.54 11.78 -4.05
CA ALA A 32 -4.33 12.12 -5.22
C ALA A 32 -5.24 10.97 -5.68
N THR A 33 -4.89 9.73 -5.37
CA THR A 33 -5.62 8.52 -5.81
C THR A 33 -6.67 8.08 -4.79
N PHE A 34 -6.38 8.21 -3.50
CA PHE A 34 -7.26 7.77 -2.42
C PHE A 34 -7.80 8.97 -1.65
N PRO A 35 -9.06 8.95 -1.21
CA PRO A 35 -9.60 10.00 -0.35
C PRO A 35 -8.94 9.91 1.02
N VAL A 36 -7.90 10.71 1.26
CA VAL A 36 -7.20 10.79 2.54
C VAL A 36 -7.77 11.95 3.34
N ALA A 37 -8.26 11.67 4.54
CA ALA A 37 -8.76 12.66 5.48
C ALA A 37 -7.61 13.49 6.07
N ILE A 38 -7.94 14.64 6.68
CA ILE A 38 -6.96 15.55 7.29
C ILE A 38 -6.09 14.84 8.36
N CYS A 39 -6.63 13.81 9.03
CA CYS A 39 -5.90 13.01 10.01
C CYS A 39 -4.93 11.98 9.40
N GLY A 40 -4.78 11.94 8.07
CA GLY A 40 -3.89 11.00 7.36
C GLY A 40 -4.49 9.61 7.14
N ALA A 41 -5.71 9.35 7.60
CA ALA A 41 -6.41 8.10 7.34
C ALA A 41 -7.16 8.13 6.00
N ILE A 42 -7.31 6.98 5.34
CA ILE A 42 -8.24 6.86 4.21
C ILE A 42 -9.67 7.02 4.72
N ASP A 43 -10.41 7.97 4.15
CA ASP A 43 -11.85 8.06 4.31
C ASP A 43 -12.53 6.94 3.53
N TRP A 44 -12.71 5.82 4.20
CA TRP A 44 -13.36 4.66 3.62
C TRP A 44 -14.81 4.91 3.25
N THR A 45 -15.49 5.96 3.74
CA THR A 45 -16.89 6.25 3.34
C THR A 45 -16.98 6.65 1.88
N LEU A 46 -15.94 7.31 1.36
CA LEU A 46 -15.86 7.81 -0.02
C LEU A 46 -15.38 6.75 -1.04
N VAL A 47 -14.85 5.62 -0.57
CA VAL A 47 -14.40 4.52 -1.43
C VAL A 47 -15.59 3.64 -1.81
N GLN A 48 -15.90 3.45 -3.10
CA GLN A 48 -17.06 2.62 -3.47
C GLN A 48 -16.80 1.10 -3.36
N ASN A 49 -15.63 0.65 -3.83
CA ASN A 49 -15.31 -0.78 -3.94
C ASN A 49 -14.42 -1.26 -2.79
N LYS A 50 -15.04 -1.65 -1.67
CA LYS A 50 -14.34 -2.14 -0.47
C LYS A 50 -14.41 -3.67 -0.39
N TYR A 51 -13.30 -4.29 -0.01
CA TYR A 51 -13.22 -5.72 0.24
C TYR A 51 -12.68 -5.93 1.65
N ARG A 52 -13.40 -6.71 2.46
CA ARG A 52 -12.92 -7.08 3.79
C ARG A 52 -12.01 -8.29 3.66
N ALA A 53 -10.71 -8.09 3.83
CA ALA A 53 -9.75 -9.18 4.00
C ALA A 53 -9.66 -9.54 5.49
N ARG A 54 -9.64 -10.83 5.82
CA ARG A 54 -9.34 -11.33 7.16
C ARG A 54 -7.90 -11.82 7.27
N LYS A 55 -7.34 -12.31 6.16
CA LYS A 55 -5.97 -12.79 6.04
C LYS A 55 -5.31 -12.17 4.82
N LEU A 56 -3.98 -12.15 4.83
CA LEU A 56 -3.17 -11.61 3.73
C LEU A 56 -3.44 -12.33 2.40
N HIS A 57 -3.74 -13.63 2.47
CA HIS A 57 -4.12 -14.43 1.31
C HIS A 57 -5.34 -13.86 0.55
N ASP A 58 -6.36 -13.36 1.28
CA ASP A 58 -7.57 -12.78 0.68
C ASP A 58 -7.22 -11.58 -0.22
N ILE A 59 -6.23 -10.78 0.20
CA ILE A 59 -5.74 -9.62 -0.56
C ILE A 59 -5.06 -10.08 -1.85
N VAL A 60 -4.19 -11.08 -1.77
CA VAL A 60 -3.45 -11.62 -2.92
C VAL A 60 -4.42 -12.17 -3.98
N GLU A 61 -5.49 -12.84 -3.56
CA GLU A 61 -6.52 -13.34 -4.49
C GLU A 61 -7.24 -12.22 -5.23
N VAL A 62 -7.60 -11.14 -4.53
CA VAL A 62 -8.25 -9.97 -5.14
C VAL A 62 -7.33 -9.34 -6.18
N ILE A 63 -6.04 -9.17 -5.87
CA ILE A 63 -5.05 -8.61 -6.79
C ILE A 63 -4.91 -9.49 -8.04
N LYS A 64 -4.78 -10.81 -7.87
CA LYS A 64 -4.69 -11.77 -8.99
C LYS A 64 -5.92 -11.72 -9.88
N LYS A 65 -7.12 -11.74 -9.29
CA LYS A 65 -8.40 -11.66 -10.02
C LYS A 65 -8.51 -10.37 -10.84
N ARG A 66 -8.03 -9.23 -10.33
CA ARG A 66 -8.05 -7.96 -11.06
C ARG A 66 -7.00 -7.87 -12.16
N LYS A 67 -5.78 -8.38 -11.95
CA LYS A 67 -4.76 -8.46 -13.02
C LYS A 67 -5.23 -9.31 -14.21
N ASN A 68 -5.97 -10.39 -13.96
CA ASN A 68 -6.50 -11.26 -15.02
C ASN A 68 -7.70 -10.66 -15.78
N LYS A 69 -8.40 -9.68 -15.21
CA LYS A 69 -9.51 -8.96 -15.89
C LYS A 69 -9.04 -7.80 -16.79
N LEU A 70 -7.77 -7.42 -16.69
CA LEU A 70 -7.15 -6.33 -17.47
C LEU A 70 -6.31 -6.84 -18.65
N ARG A 71 -6.30 -8.16 -18.88
CA ARG A 71 -5.75 -8.83 -20.07
C ARG A 71 -6.91 -9.34 -20.91
#